data_AF-A0A0Q8EQJ6-F1
#
_entry.id   AF-A0A0Q8EQJ6-F1
#
_cell.length_a   1.000
_cell.length_b   1.000
_cell.length_c   1.000
_cell.angle_alpha   90.00
_cell.angle_beta   90.00
_cell.angle_gamma   90.00
#
_symmetry.space_group_name_H-M   'P 1'
#
loop_
_entity.id
_entity.type
_entity.pdbx_description
1 polymer ?
#
loop_
_entity_poly.entity_id
_entity_poly.type
_entity_poly.pdbx_seq_one_letter_code
_entity_poly.pdbx_strand_id
1 'polypeptide(L)'
;MRARSYPDSPVVAPGMLRSLRGLLARDSTRGLDASEREDLTQAQLRATRPIVSGVLLCGAVLLAIIAAFELAGATPTIGYPAWLQLLVAGVVAGCAAGVARLTQWQQRLMLTLVATLLTGIFMSMPLPGATGQLALRTGLFQLLPLALMALMVRPVSLLAFALLIVVMAQLRIVLHGAPGTGSALYWLYTLTTIGFGLVLAGYRTDFAVSAWQMRRRLVEQAHTDALTGLLNRNGWSERADALHARAAAAGMPVALVVLDIDYFKRVNDRLGHDGGDAVLQRLGAIMRARTGGDEGCAARIGGEEFAVLLEGDDALSATAFAERVRGEFGKEHDGVVATLSAGIAEHVAGESLREQMRRADQALYEAKREGRDRVCVAPRS
;
A
#
# COMPACT_ATOMS: atom_id res chain seq x y z
N MET A 1 -6.83 70.28 -8.02
CA MET A 1 -6.16 69.04 -8.46
C MET A 1 -5.96 68.15 -7.24
N ARG A 2 -6.69 67.03 -7.15
CA ARG A 2 -6.60 66.06 -6.03
C ARG A 2 -5.58 64.97 -6.36
N ALA A 3 -4.66 64.72 -5.44
CA ALA A 3 -3.73 63.59 -5.48
C ALA A 3 -4.51 62.27 -5.32
N ARG A 4 -4.24 61.28 -6.18
CA ARG A 4 -4.74 59.90 -6.05
C ARG A 4 -3.83 59.13 -5.11
N SER A 5 -4.37 58.69 -3.98
CA SER A 5 -3.78 57.68 -3.11
C SER A 5 -3.84 56.31 -3.79
N TYR A 6 -2.71 55.59 -3.82
CA TYR A 6 -2.66 54.18 -4.19
C TYR A 6 -3.22 53.33 -3.03
N PRO A 7 -4.04 52.30 -3.30
CA PRO A 7 -4.47 51.39 -2.26
C PRO A 7 -3.38 50.36 -1.91
N ASP A 8 -3.47 49.92 -0.67
CA ASP A 8 -2.57 49.06 0.07
C ASP A 8 -2.17 47.74 -0.62
N SER A 9 -1.02 47.26 -0.17
CA SER A 9 -0.41 45.96 -0.43
C SER A 9 -1.38 44.77 -0.36
N PRO A 10 -1.17 43.70 -1.14
CA PRO A 10 -2.07 42.55 -1.13
C PRO A 10 -1.94 41.80 0.20
N VAL A 11 -2.94 41.98 1.07
CA VAL A 11 -3.14 41.18 2.27
C VAL A 11 -3.38 39.74 1.84
N VAL A 12 -2.41 38.86 2.08
CA VAL A 12 -2.55 37.41 1.90
C VAL A 12 -3.73 36.94 2.75
N ALA A 13 -4.80 36.50 2.09
CA ALA A 13 -6.04 36.10 2.74
C ALA A 13 -5.76 34.99 3.78
N PRO A 14 -6.16 35.17 5.06
CA PRO A 14 -5.87 34.21 6.13
C PRO A 14 -6.48 32.81 5.92
N GLY A 15 -7.43 32.66 4.99
CA GLY A 15 -7.99 31.37 4.56
C GLY A 15 -6.99 30.49 3.80
N MET A 16 -6.08 31.08 3.01
CA MET A 16 -5.10 30.34 2.22
C MET A 16 -3.99 29.75 3.10
N LEU A 17 -3.62 30.43 4.18
CA LEU A 17 -2.69 29.91 5.20
C LEU A 17 -3.30 28.79 6.04
N ARG A 18 -4.63 28.81 6.28
CA ARG A 18 -5.35 27.70 6.91
C ARG A 18 -5.46 26.48 6.01
N SER A 19 -5.72 26.65 4.71
CA SER A 19 -5.76 25.52 3.77
C SER A 19 -4.37 24.90 3.53
N LEU A 20 -3.33 25.73 3.43
CA LEU A 20 -1.93 25.27 3.40
C LEU A 20 -1.51 24.57 4.70
N ARG A 21 -1.92 25.08 5.87
CA ARG A 21 -1.73 24.35 7.14
C ARG A 21 -2.51 23.05 7.18
N GLY A 22 -3.73 22.98 6.66
CA GLY A 22 -4.50 21.74 6.57
C GLY A 22 -3.87 20.70 5.63
N LEU A 23 -3.26 21.15 4.54
CA LEU A 23 -2.48 20.33 3.61
C LEU A 23 -1.14 19.86 4.20
N LEU A 24 -0.44 20.71 4.95
CA LEU A 24 0.85 20.39 5.57
C LEU A 24 0.72 19.66 6.92
N ALA A 25 -0.41 19.79 7.62
CA ALA A 25 -0.68 19.16 8.92
C ALA A 25 -1.48 17.85 8.81
N ARG A 26 -1.91 17.45 7.62
CA ARG A 26 -2.35 16.08 7.35
C ARG A 26 -1.12 15.19 7.30
N ASP A 27 -0.65 14.84 8.49
CA ASP A 27 0.25 13.73 8.64
C ASP A 27 -0.59 12.46 8.47
N SER A 28 -0.81 12.10 7.20
CA SER A 28 -1.60 10.92 6.78
C SER A 28 -1.06 9.63 7.41
N THR A 29 0.19 9.64 7.90
CA THR A 29 0.82 8.53 8.58
C THR A 29 0.51 8.42 10.08
N ARG A 30 -0.14 9.41 10.70
CA ARG A 30 -0.46 9.39 12.15
C ARG A 30 -1.37 8.24 12.59
N GLY A 31 -2.15 7.68 11.68
CA GLY A 31 -3.03 6.55 11.96
C GLY A 31 -2.39 5.18 11.73
N LEU A 32 -1.12 5.13 11.30
CA LEU A 32 -0.40 3.88 11.01
C LEU A 32 0.52 3.52 12.17
N ASP A 33 0.59 2.23 12.50
CA ASP A 33 1.55 1.74 13.47
C ASP A 33 3.00 1.82 12.93
N ALA A 34 3.99 1.43 13.73
CA ALA A 34 5.40 1.49 13.30
C ALA A 34 5.73 0.47 12.19
N SER A 35 5.10 -0.70 12.20
CA SER A 35 5.33 -1.77 11.23
C SER A 35 4.72 -1.42 9.87
N GLU A 36 3.45 -0.98 9.87
CA GLU A 36 2.71 -0.52 8.70
C GLU A 36 3.42 0.64 8.00
N ARG A 37 4.01 1.57 8.76
CA ARG A 37 4.82 2.66 8.20
C ARG A 37 6.07 2.16 7.50
N GLU A 38 6.76 1.18 8.06
CA GLU A 38 7.94 0.60 7.41
C GLU A 38 7.54 -0.21 6.16
N ASP A 39 6.48 -1.02 6.24
CA ASP A 39 5.96 -1.79 5.10
C ASP A 39 5.53 -0.89 3.95
N LEU A 40 4.81 0.19 4.25
CA LEU A 40 4.42 1.20 3.26
C LEU A 40 5.66 1.86 2.64
N THR A 41 6.63 2.24 3.47
CA THR A 41 7.89 2.84 3.02
C THR A 41 8.64 1.90 2.07
N GLN A 42 8.74 0.61 2.43
CA GLN A 42 9.39 -0.41 1.61
C GLN A 42 8.63 -0.68 0.31
N ALA A 43 7.30 -0.70 0.34
CA ALA A 43 6.47 -0.82 -0.85
C ALA A 43 6.67 0.36 -1.80
N GLN A 44 6.68 1.59 -1.27
CA GLN A 44 6.94 2.80 -2.04
C GLN A 44 8.35 2.81 -2.64
N LEU A 45 9.39 2.43 -1.87
CA LEU A 45 10.76 2.36 -2.35
C LEU A 45 10.96 1.34 -3.48
N ARG A 46 10.20 0.25 -3.46
CA ARG A 46 10.16 -0.75 -4.54
C ARG A 46 9.45 -0.20 -5.78
N ALA A 47 8.30 0.43 -5.60
CA ALA A 47 7.51 1.01 -6.69
C ALA A 47 8.22 2.17 -7.41
N THR A 48 8.92 3.04 -6.67
CA THR A 48 9.62 4.20 -7.26
C THR A 48 10.94 3.83 -7.94
N ARG A 49 11.51 2.65 -7.67
CA ARG A 49 12.80 2.21 -8.21
C ARG A 49 12.90 2.27 -9.75
N PRO A 50 12.01 1.62 -10.52
CA PRO A 50 12.08 1.69 -11.98
C PRO A 50 11.81 3.12 -12.49
N ILE A 51 10.96 3.89 -11.81
CA ILE A 51 10.61 5.26 -12.20
C ILE A 51 11.81 6.20 -12.04
N VAL A 52 12.50 6.15 -10.89
CA VAL A 52 13.71 6.95 -10.65
C VAL A 52 14.80 6.61 -11.67
N SER A 53 15.00 5.32 -11.95
CA SER A 53 15.93 4.89 -13.00
C SER A 53 15.53 5.44 -14.37
N GLY A 54 14.26 5.35 -14.74
CA GLY A 54 13.74 5.91 -16.00
C GLY A 54 13.96 7.42 -16.12
N VAL A 55 13.71 8.18 -15.05
CA VAL A 55 13.95 9.64 -15.03
C VAL A 55 15.44 9.97 -15.23
N LEU A 56 16.34 9.23 -14.59
CA LEU A 56 17.79 9.40 -14.80
C LEU A 56 18.20 9.02 -16.24
N LEU A 57 17.62 7.96 -16.79
CA LEU A 57 17.87 7.54 -18.18
C LEU A 57 17.40 8.61 -19.17
N CYS A 58 16.25 9.24 -18.95
CA CYS A 58 15.81 10.38 -19.74
C CYS A 58 16.83 11.54 -19.69
N GLY A 59 17.43 11.80 -18.52
CA GLY A 59 18.52 12.76 -18.38
C GLY A 59 19.76 12.40 -19.20
N ALA A 60 20.18 11.13 -19.17
CA ALA A 60 21.28 10.63 -20.00
C ALA A 60 20.98 10.75 -21.50
N VAL A 61 19.77 10.36 -21.92
CA VAL A 61 19.33 10.45 -23.32
C VAL A 61 19.31 11.91 -23.77
N LEU A 62 18.82 12.83 -22.94
CA LEU A 62 18.84 14.26 -23.25
C LEU A 62 20.28 14.76 -23.49
N LEU A 63 21.24 14.40 -22.63
CA LEU A 63 22.66 14.75 -22.83
C LEU A 63 23.21 14.18 -24.15
N ALA A 64 22.88 12.93 -24.46
CA ALA A 64 23.32 12.29 -25.71
C ALA A 64 22.72 12.95 -26.96
N ILE A 65 21.44 13.33 -26.92
CA ILE A 65 20.77 14.04 -28.00
C ILE A 65 21.42 15.39 -28.25
N ILE A 66 21.74 16.15 -27.19
CA ILE A 66 22.41 17.44 -27.35
C ILE A 66 23.79 17.24 -28.01
N ALA A 67 24.58 16.28 -27.54
CA ALA A 67 25.88 15.96 -28.13
C ALA A 67 25.77 15.58 -29.62
N ALA A 68 24.74 14.82 -29.99
CA ALA A 68 24.48 14.44 -31.38
C ALA A 68 24.12 15.65 -32.26
N PHE A 69 23.29 16.57 -31.77
CA PHE A 69 22.96 17.79 -32.51
C PHE A 69 24.17 18.71 -32.71
N GLU A 70 25.08 18.77 -31.74
CA GLU A 70 26.33 19.50 -31.90
C GLU A 70 27.26 18.87 -32.94
N LEU A 71 27.41 17.55 -32.93
CA LEU A 71 28.21 16.84 -33.93
C LEU A 71 27.65 17.02 -35.34
N ALA A 72 26.33 17.14 -35.47
CA ALA A 72 25.66 17.44 -36.73
C ALA A 72 25.71 18.92 -37.14
N GLY A 73 26.25 19.81 -36.28
CA GLY A 73 26.28 21.26 -36.52
C GLY A 73 24.89 21.92 -36.47
N ALA A 74 23.88 21.24 -35.93
CA ALA A 74 22.48 21.70 -35.90
C ALA A 74 22.21 22.74 -34.79
N THR A 75 23.05 22.77 -33.74
CA THR A 75 22.91 23.68 -32.61
C THR A 75 24.24 24.31 -32.20
N PRO A 76 24.24 25.54 -31.64
CA PRO A 76 25.43 26.14 -31.04
C PRO A 76 25.94 25.30 -29.87
N THR A 77 27.26 25.23 -29.70
CA THR A 77 27.89 24.39 -28.67
C THR A 77 27.46 24.78 -27.25
N ILE A 78 27.31 23.81 -26.34
CA ILE A 78 27.11 24.02 -24.90
C ILE A 78 28.37 24.52 -24.19
N GLY A 79 29.51 24.53 -24.90
CA GLY A 79 30.83 24.85 -24.38
C GLY A 79 31.63 23.59 -24.02
N TYR A 80 30.97 22.44 -23.88
CA TYR A 80 31.64 21.14 -23.69
C TYR A 80 31.81 20.42 -25.02
N PRO A 81 32.92 19.70 -25.25
CA PRO A 81 33.05 18.88 -26.44
C PRO A 81 32.07 17.70 -26.39
N ALA A 82 31.50 17.34 -27.54
CA ALA A 82 30.47 16.29 -27.63
C ALA A 82 30.92 14.93 -27.08
N TRP A 83 32.19 14.56 -27.22
CA TRP A 83 32.72 13.30 -26.67
C TRP A 83 32.58 13.24 -25.13
N LEU A 84 32.77 14.38 -24.45
CA LEU A 84 32.66 14.47 -23.00
C LEU A 84 31.21 14.37 -22.55
N GLN A 85 30.29 14.97 -23.31
CA GLN A 85 28.86 14.86 -23.06
C GLN A 85 28.36 13.42 -23.20
N LEU A 86 28.80 12.71 -24.25
CA LEU A 86 28.49 11.29 -24.45
C LEU A 86 29.07 10.41 -23.34
N LEU A 87 30.29 10.70 -22.88
CA LEU A 87 30.88 10.01 -21.73
C LEU A 87 30.02 10.19 -20.48
N VAL A 88 29.61 11.43 -20.16
CA VAL A 88 28.78 11.72 -19.00
C VAL A 88 27.38 11.12 -19.14
N ALA A 89 26.78 11.15 -20.33
CA ALA A 89 25.53 10.45 -20.61
C ALA A 89 25.67 8.94 -20.31
N GLY A 90 26.77 8.31 -20.70
CA GLY A 90 27.09 6.93 -20.37
C GLY A 90 27.20 6.67 -18.86
N VAL A 91 27.86 7.56 -18.12
CA VAL A 91 27.97 7.47 -16.65
C VAL A 91 26.59 7.61 -15.98
N VAL A 92 25.77 8.59 -16.40
CA VAL A 92 24.41 8.79 -15.89
C VAL A 92 23.53 7.58 -16.20
N ALA A 93 23.64 6.99 -17.39
CA ALA A 93 22.95 5.75 -17.73
C ALA A 93 23.42 4.55 -16.88
N GLY A 94 24.73 4.46 -16.59
CA GLY A 94 25.28 3.47 -15.66
C GLY A 94 24.71 3.62 -14.25
N CYS A 95 24.64 4.84 -13.73
CA CYS A 95 23.98 5.15 -12.45
C CYS A 95 22.50 4.76 -12.49
N ALA A 96 21.77 5.07 -13.57
CA ALA A 96 20.37 4.70 -13.74
C ALA A 96 20.20 3.17 -13.70
N ALA A 97 21.06 2.41 -14.39
CA ALA A 97 21.06 0.96 -14.35
C ALA A 97 21.40 0.40 -12.95
N GLY A 98 22.33 1.05 -12.24
CA GLY A 98 22.64 0.73 -10.84
C GLY A 98 21.44 0.93 -9.93
N VAL A 99 20.74 2.07 -10.02
CA VAL A 99 19.51 2.34 -9.28
C VAL A 99 18.43 1.30 -9.59
N ALA A 100 18.32 0.85 -10.84
CA ALA A 100 17.40 -0.21 -11.24
C ALA A 100 17.75 -1.59 -10.67
N ARG A 101 18.98 -1.84 -10.21
CA ARG A 101 19.46 -3.17 -9.73
C ARG A 101 19.68 -3.24 -8.22
N LEU A 102 20.09 -2.14 -7.58
CA LEU A 102 20.41 -2.12 -6.16
C LEU A 102 19.15 -2.11 -5.28
N THR A 103 19.19 -2.85 -4.19
CA THR A 103 18.10 -2.92 -3.18
C THR A 103 18.33 -1.94 -2.04
N GLN A 104 19.59 -1.71 -1.64
CA GLN A 104 19.96 -0.82 -0.55
C GLN A 104 19.67 0.65 -0.90
N TRP A 105 18.89 1.33 -0.05
CA TRP A 105 18.41 2.69 -0.31
C TRP A 105 19.53 3.74 -0.28
N GLN A 106 20.57 3.54 0.55
CA GLN A 106 21.71 4.46 0.67
C GLN A 106 22.52 4.51 -0.63
N GLN A 107 22.82 3.35 -1.21
CA GLN A 107 23.55 3.25 -2.47
C GLN A 107 22.74 3.83 -3.64
N ARG A 108 21.42 3.57 -3.65
CA ARG A 108 20.51 4.18 -4.64
C ARG A 108 20.49 5.70 -4.53
N LEU A 109 20.38 6.25 -3.32
CA LEU A 109 20.40 7.68 -3.10
C LEU A 109 21.71 8.29 -3.60
N MET A 110 22.85 7.68 -3.27
CA MET A 110 24.16 8.12 -3.74
C MET A 110 24.25 8.17 -5.28
N LEU A 111 23.88 7.08 -5.97
CA LEU A 111 23.90 7.03 -7.44
C LEU A 111 22.96 8.07 -8.05
N THR A 112 21.78 8.29 -7.44
CA THR A 112 20.81 9.27 -7.94
C THR A 112 21.35 10.70 -7.75
N LEU A 113 21.96 11.01 -6.61
CA LEU A 113 22.59 12.31 -6.35
C LEU A 113 23.76 12.56 -7.31
N VAL A 114 24.64 11.58 -7.53
CA VAL A 114 25.77 11.68 -8.48
C VAL A 114 25.26 11.92 -9.89
N ALA A 115 24.29 11.13 -10.35
CA ALA A 115 23.71 11.29 -11.69
C ALA A 115 23.03 12.66 -11.87
N THR A 116 22.33 13.14 -10.85
CA THR A 116 21.68 14.47 -10.86
C THR A 116 22.71 15.59 -10.87
N LEU A 117 23.78 15.47 -10.07
CA LEU A 117 24.88 16.44 -10.04
C LEU A 117 25.57 16.53 -11.40
N LEU A 118 25.94 15.38 -11.99
CA LEU A 118 26.59 15.34 -13.30
C LEU A 118 25.70 15.95 -14.39
N THR A 119 24.43 15.53 -14.46
CA THR A 119 23.48 16.11 -15.40
C THR A 119 23.31 17.61 -15.15
N GLY A 120 23.30 18.02 -13.88
CA GLY A 120 23.15 19.41 -13.47
C GLY A 120 24.29 20.31 -13.88
N ILE A 121 25.54 19.87 -13.72
CA ILE A 121 26.72 20.63 -14.15
C ILE A 121 26.64 20.90 -15.66
N PHE A 122 26.35 19.88 -16.47
CA PHE A 122 26.29 20.02 -17.92
C PHE A 122 25.12 20.88 -18.40
N MET A 123 23.98 20.84 -17.69
CA MET A 123 22.82 21.67 -18.03
C MET A 123 22.93 23.11 -17.51
N SER A 124 23.70 23.38 -16.46
CA SER A 124 23.67 24.68 -15.76
C SER A 124 24.96 25.51 -15.83
N MET A 125 26.12 24.90 -16.06
CA MET A 125 27.43 25.57 -16.01
C MET A 125 28.13 25.53 -17.39
N PRO A 126 28.02 26.58 -18.22
CA PRO A 126 28.75 26.64 -19.49
C PRO A 126 30.24 26.93 -19.27
N LEU A 127 31.12 26.40 -20.13
CA LEU A 127 32.53 26.78 -20.13
C LEU A 127 32.72 28.26 -20.54
N PRO A 128 33.74 28.97 -20.00
CA PRO A 128 34.02 30.36 -20.36
C PRO A 128 34.16 30.52 -21.88
N GLY A 129 33.37 31.42 -22.48
CA GLY A 129 33.38 31.69 -23.93
C GLY A 129 32.21 31.07 -24.73
N ALA A 130 31.37 30.22 -24.14
CA ALA A 130 30.18 29.70 -24.81
C ALA A 130 29.01 30.71 -24.76
N THR A 131 28.53 31.16 -25.92
CA THR A 131 27.52 32.23 -26.09
C THR A 131 26.07 31.75 -26.18
N GLY A 132 25.79 30.46 -25.97
CA GLY A 132 24.45 29.88 -26.07
C GLY A 132 23.48 30.34 -24.98
N GLN A 133 22.23 30.65 -25.35
CA GLN A 133 21.16 31.19 -24.49
C GLN A 133 21.05 30.48 -23.13
N LEU A 134 21.53 31.16 -22.09
CA LEU A 134 21.67 30.67 -20.72
C LEU A 134 20.31 30.36 -20.04
N ALA A 135 19.21 30.98 -20.50
CA ALA A 135 17.90 30.91 -19.86
C ALA A 135 17.18 29.56 -20.03
N LEU A 136 17.14 29.02 -21.26
CA LEU A 136 16.48 27.72 -21.53
C LEU A 136 17.20 26.58 -20.78
N ARG A 137 18.53 26.66 -20.70
CA ARG A 137 19.40 25.69 -20.01
C ARG A 137 19.16 25.65 -18.51
N THR A 138 19.05 26.82 -17.87
CA THR A 138 18.74 26.90 -16.42
C THR A 138 17.37 26.32 -16.07
N GLY A 139 16.37 26.45 -16.95
CA GLY A 139 15.04 25.88 -16.72
C GLY A 139 15.04 24.35 -16.80
N LEU A 140 15.71 23.78 -17.81
CA LEU A 140 15.83 22.32 -17.98
C LEU A 140 16.52 21.64 -16.80
N PHE A 141 17.53 22.29 -16.22
CA PHE A 141 18.19 21.79 -15.01
C PHE A 141 17.22 21.60 -13.85
N GLN A 142 16.26 22.51 -13.64
CA GLN A 142 15.38 22.46 -12.47
C GLN A 142 14.32 21.36 -12.56
N LEU A 143 13.98 20.90 -13.77
CA LEU A 143 12.97 19.86 -13.99
C LEU A 143 13.41 18.49 -13.47
N LEU A 144 14.70 18.14 -13.63
CA LEU A 144 15.20 16.82 -13.23
C LEU A 144 15.22 16.63 -11.69
N PRO A 145 15.82 17.53 -10.89
CA PRO A 145 15.74 17.46 -9.43
C PRO A 145 14.31 17.57 -8.92
N LEU A 146 13.44 18.37 -9.55
CA LEU A 146 12.01 18.44 -9.20
C LEU A 146 11.33 17.07 -9.34
N ALA A 147 11.49 16.43 -10.50
CA ALA A 147 10.93 15.11 -10.76
C ALA A 147 11.49 14.06 -9.80
N LEU A 148 12.80 14.08 -9.53
CA LEU A 148 13.43 13.15 -8.60
C LEU A 148 13.00 13.38 -7.15
N MET A 149 12.89 14.63 -6.72
CA MET A 149 12.45 15.00 -5.37
C MET A 149 11.01 14.55 -5.12
N ALA A 150 10.12 14.68 -6.10
CA ALA A 150 8.75 14.15 -6.02
C ALA A 150 8.69 12.62 -5.84
N LEU A 151 9.73 11.89 -6.30
CA LEU A 151 9.82 10.44 -6.22
C LEU A 151 10.55 9.94 -4.96
N MET A 152 11.21 10.83 -4.20
CA MET A 152 11.89 10.45 -2.96
C MET A 152 10.88 10.11 -1.87
N VAL A 153 11.18 9.06 -1.12
CA VAL A 153 10.30 8.54 -0.05
C VAL A 153 10.77 9.01 1.32
N ARG A 154 12.08 9.01 1.57
CA ARG A 154 12.64 9.33 2.89
C ARG A 154 12.92 10.83 3.04
N PRO A 155 12.68 11.42 4.23
CA PRO A 155 12.90 12.85 4.46
C PRO A 155 14.37 13.25 4.29
N VAL A 156 15.31 12.36 4.66
CA VAL A 156 16.75 12.57 4.44
C VAL A 156 17.07 12.71 2.95
N SER A 157 16.40 11.94 2.08
CA SER A 157 16.56 12.07 0.62
C SER A 157 16.05 13.41 0.11
N LEU A 158 14.88 13.87 0.58
CA LEU A 158 14.33 15.19 0.22
C LEU A 158 15.28 16.32 0.63
N LEU A 159 15.83 16.25 1.85
CA LEU A 159 16.80 17.22 2.33
C LEU A 159 18.08 17.23 1.47
N ALA A 160 18.59 16.05 1.11
CA ALA A 160 19.78 15.93 0.28
C ALA A 160 19.57 16.55 -1.12
N PHE A 161 18.40 16.35 -1.75
CA PHE A 161 18.07 16.97 -3.03
C PHE A 161 17.87 18.48 -2.92
N ALA A 162 17.17 18.96 -1.88
CA ALA A 162 17.01 20.39 -1.64
C ALA A 162 18.38 21.07 -1.47
N LEU A 163 19.28 20.46 -0.68
CA LEU A 163 20.64 20.95 -0.50
C LEU A 163 21.44 20.95 -1.81
N LEU A 164 21.38 19.86 -2.59
CA LEU A 164 22.04 19.77 -3.89
C LEU A 164 21.59 20.89 -4.84
N ILE A 165 20.28 21.15 -4.91
CA ILE A 165 19.71 22.22 -5.74
C ILE A 165 20.24 23.59 -5.30
N VAL A 166 20.24 23.88 -3.99
CA VAL A 166 20.73 25.16 -3.44
C VAL A 166 22.22 25.35 -3.69
N VAL A 167 23.03 24.32 -3.44
CA VAL A 167 24.49 24.36 -3.65
C VAL A 167 24.81 24.57 -5.13
N MET A 168 24.15 23.86 -6.03
CA MET A 168 24.33 24.03 -7.47
C MET A 168 23.92 25.44 -7.93
N ALA A 169 22.79 25.95 -7.45
CA ALA A 169 22.35 27.31 -7.76
C ALA A 169 23.36 28.36 -7.29
N GLN A 170 23.86 28.25 -6.06
CA GLN A 170 24.86 29.17 -5.51
C GLN A 170 26.18 29.09 -6.28
N LEU A 171 26.68 27.87 -6.54
CA LEU A 171 27.93 27.66 -7.27
C LEU A 171 27.87 28.29 -8.67
N ARG A 172 26.73 28.11 -9.36
CA ARG A 172 26.49 28.72 -10.67
C ARG A 172 26.53 30.26 -10.62
N ILE A 173 25.95 30.89 -9.59
CA ILE A 173 26.03 32.35 -9.40
C ILE A 173 27.48 32.79 -9.17
N VAL A 174 28.23 32.08 -8.33
CA VAL A 174 29.62 32.43 -8.01
C VAL A 174 30.52 32.34 -9.23
N LEU A 175 30.37 31.30 -10.06
CA LEU A 175 31.24 31.05 -11.22
C LEU A 175 30.86 31.88 -12.46
N HIS A 176 29.57 32.13 -12.70
CA HIS A 176 29.09 32.74 -13.95
C HIS A 176 28.28 34.03 -13.74
N GLY A 177 28.17 34.51 -12.50
CA GLY A 177 27.32 35.62 -12.15
C GLY A 177 25.83 35.26 -12.13
N ALA A 178 25.02 36.23 -11.72
CA ALA A 178 23.58 36.12 -11.82
C ALA A 178 23.15 36.00 -13.30
N PRO A 179 22.11 35.22 -13.62
CA PRO A 179 21.56 35.25 -14.98
C PRO A 179 21.12 36.68 -15.33
N GLY A 180 20.99 37.02 -16.61
CA GLY A 180 20.59 38.36 -17.05
C GLY A 180 19.25 38.86 -16.47
N THR A 181 18.43 37.96 -15.92
CA THR A 181 17.19 38.26 -15.18
C THR A 181 17.42 38.75 -13.73
N GLY A 182 18.65 38.72 -13.22
CA GLY A 182 19.00 39.05 -11.83
C GLY A 182 19.00 37.84 -10.89
N SER A 183 19.77 37.95 -9.79
CA SER A 183 19.96 36.88 -8.79
C SER A 183 18.68 36.60 -8.00
N ALA A 184 17.87 37.62 -7.74
CA ALA A 184 16.61 37.49 -7.01
C ALA A 184 15.60 36.56 -7.72
N LEU A 185 15.41 36.74 -9.03
CA LEU A 185 14.52 35.88 -9.80
C LEU A 185 15.02 34.44 -9.85
N TYR A 186 16.34 34.23 -9.96
CA TYR A 186 16.92 32.88 -9.96
C TYR A 186 16.71 32.15 -8.62
N TRP A 187 16.86 32.85 -7.50
CA TRP A 187 16.53 32.31 -6.19
C TRP A 187 15.04 32.02 -6.04
N LEU A 188 14.18 32.88 -6.57
CA LEU A 188 12.73 32.63 -6.60
C LEU A 188 12.39 31.35 -7.38
N TYR A 189 12.98 31.13 -8.56
CA TYR A 189 12.83 29.88 -9.31
C TYR A 189 13.34 28.66 -8.55
N THR A 190 14.47 28.80 -7.86
CA THR A 190 15.06 27.71 -7.06
C THR A 190 14.17 27.33 -5.88
N LEU A 191 13.68 28.33 -5.13
CA LEU A 191 12.79 28.12 -3.99
C LEU A 191 11.44 27.56 -4.42
N THR A 192 10.89 28.02 -5.55
CA THR A 192 9.64 27.47 -6.10
C THR A 192 9.83 26.03 -6.57
N THR A 193 10.96 25.68 -7.18
CA THR A 193 11.29 24.28 -7.55
C THR A 193 11.32 23.37 -6.32
N ILE A 194 11.99 23.78 -5.24
CA ILE A 194 12.02 23.02 -3.99
C ILE A 194 10.61 22.95 -3.38
N GLY A 195 9.87 24.06 -3.34
CA GLY A 195 8.51 24.12 -2.85
C GLY A 195 7.58 23.14 -3.59
N PHE A 196 7.58 23.17 -4.92
CA PHE A 196 6.82 22.23 -5.74
C PHE A 196 7.23 20.78 -5.49
N GLY A 197 8.54 20.48 -5.44
CA GLY A 197 8.99 19.10 -5.20
C GLY A 197 8.56 18.57 -3.82
N LEU A 198 8.55 19.42 -2.78
CA LEU A 198 8.04 19.06 -1.45
C LEU A 198 6.53 18.82 -1.48
N VAL A 199 5.76 19.67 -2.16
CA VAL A 199 4.31 19.52 -2.31
C VAL A 199 3.98 18.23 -3.05
N LEU A 200 4.66 17.94 -4.17
CA LEU A 200 4.46 16.69 -4.92
C LEU A 200 4.84 15.46 -4.08
N ALA A 201 5.94 15.51 -3.32
CA ALA A 201 6.33 14.41 -2.44
C ALA A 201 5.31 14.17 -1.32
N GLY A 202 4.75 15.24 -0.74
CA GLY A 202 3.66 15.19 0.23
C GLY A 202 2.40 14.56 -0.36
N TYR A 203 1.94 15.09 -1.51
CA TYR A 203 0.77 14.55 -2.23
C TYR A 203 0.93 13.06 -2.57
N ARG A 204 2.11 12.65 -3.05
CA ARG A 204 2.41 11.23 -3.34
C ARG A 204 2.30 10.35 -2.10
N THR A 205 2.76 10.84 -0.96
CA THR A 205 2.71 10.11 0.32
C THR A 205 1.27 9.96 0.79
N ASP A 206 0.50 11.05 0.78
CA ASP A 206 -0.93 11.05 1.10
C ASP A 206 -1.74 10.12 0.20
N PHE A 207 -1.47 10.17 -1.11
CA PHE A 207 -2.12 9.29 -2.08
C PHE A 207 -1.80 7.82 -1.80
N ALA A 208 -0.53 7.50 -1.52
CA ALA A 208 -0.12 6.13 -1.23
C ALA A 208 -0.75 5.58 0.05
N VAL A 209 -0.84 6.39 1.12
CA VAL A 209 -1.54 6.02 2.35
C VAL A 209 -3.03 5.78 2.08
N SER A 210 -3.67 6.70 1.35
CA SER A 210 -5.10 6.60 1.04
C SER A 210 -5.42 5.36 0.20
N ALA A 211 -4.59 5.06 -0.80
CA ALA A 211 -4.71 3.88 -1.63
C ALA A 211 -4.50 2.59 -0.83
N TRP A 212 -3.54 2.58 0.10
CA TRP A 212 -3.30 1.44 0.98
C TRP A 212 -4.48 1.18 1.92
N GLN A 213 -5.02 2.23 2.55
CA GLN A 213 -6.21 2.12 3.41
C GLN A 213 -7.44 1.65 2.62
N MET A 214 -7.66 2.18 1.42
CA MET A 214 -8.76 1.74 0.56
C MET A 214 -8.61 0.27 0.19
N ARG A 215 -7.40 -0.16 -0.21
CA ARG A 215 -7.13 -1.56 -0.52
C ARG A 215 -7.40 -2.47 0.68
N ARG A 216 -6.99 -2.07 1.89
CA ARG A 216 -7.29 -2.83 3.12
C ARG A 216 -8.79 -2.97 3.35
N ARG A 217 -9.54 -1.89 3.27
CA ARG A 217 -11.02 -1.92 3.42
C ARG A 217 -11.68 -2.81 2.38
N LEU A 218 -11.21 -2.76 1.12
CA LEU A 218 -11.73 -3.63 0.06
C LEU A 218 -11.43 -5.10 0.33
N VAL A 219 -10.23 -5.43 0.83
CA VAL A 219 -9.88 -6.81 1.21
C VAL A 219 -10.70 -7.27 2.42
N GLU A 220 -10.85 -6.43 3.45
CA GLU A 220 -11.68 -6.72 4.62
C GLU A 220 -13.14 -6.95 4.21
N GLN A 221 -13.71 -6.12 3.34
CA GLN A 221 -15.06 -6.30 2.80
C GLN A 221 -15.17 -7.52 1.90
N ALA A 222 -14.12 -7.85 1.15
CA ALA A 222 -14.12 -9.01 0.26
C ALA A 222 -14.07 -10.33 1.03
N HIS A 223 -13.46 -10.37 2.22
CA HIS A 223 -13.19 -11.62 2.96
C HIS A 223 -13.96 -11.76 4.27
N THR A 224 -14.65 -10.71 4.74
CA THR A 224 -15.40 -10.72 6.02
C THR A 224 -16.90 -10.63 5.74
N ASP A 225 -17.70 -11.37 6.50
CA ASP A 225 -19.16 -11.20 6.54
C ASP A 225 -19.50 -9.98 7.40
N ALA A 226 -20.16 -8.98 6.81
CA ALA A 226 -20.42 -7.71 7.48
C ALA A 226 -21.36 -7.83 8.70
N LEU A 227 -22.24 -8.84 8.72
CA LEU A 227 -23.20 -9.03 9.79
C LEU A 227 -22.53 -9.64 11.03
N THR A 228 -21.85 -10.77 10.84
CA THR A 228 -21.27 -11.55 11.95
C THR A 228 -19.84 -11.14 12.28
N GLY A 229 -19.15 -10.50 11.34
CA GLY A 229 -17.73 -10.16 11.37
C GLY A 229 -16.79 -11.37 11.35
N LEU A 230 -17.30 -12.56 11.01
CA LEU A 230 -16.48 -13.73 10.70
C LEU A 230 -15.95 -13.65 9.26
N LEU A 231 -15.11 -14.59 8.84
CA LEU A 231 -14.81 -14.72 7.41
C LEU A 231 -16.11 -14.98 6.63
N ASN A 232 -16.21 -14.46 5.42
CA ASN A 232 -17.23 -14.90 4.47
C ASN A 232 -16.74 -16.12 3.69
N ARG A 233 -17.57 -16.66 2.79
CA ARG A 233 -17.22 -17.84 1.98
C ARG A 233 -15.88 -17.71 1.23
N ASN A 234 -15.57 -16.54 0.68
CA ASN A 234 -14.33 -16.32 -0.05
C ASN A 234 -13.12 -16.29 0.89
N GLY A 235 -13.22 -15.51 1.97
CA GLY A 235 -12.16 -15.42 2.99
C GLY A 235 -11.90 -16.76 3.67
N TRP A 236 -12.94 -17.56 3.89
CA TRP A 236 -12.82 -18.91 4.42
C TRP A 236 -12.10 -19.83 3.46
N SER A 237 -12.48 -19.86 2.19
CA SER A 237 -11.86 -20.76 1.20
C SER A 237 -10.35 -20.53 1.11
N GLU A 238 -9.92 -19.27 1.00
CA GLU A 238 -8.49 -18.92 0.91
C GLU A 238 -7.72 -19.29 2.19
N ARG A 239 -8.27 -18.96 3.37
CA ARG A 239 -7.61 -19.24 4.66
C ARG A 239 -7.59 -20.74 4.96
N ALA A 240 -8.69 -21.44 4.68
CA ALA A 240 -8.84 -22.87 4.91
C ALA A 240 -7.94 -23.69 3.98
N ASP A 241 -7.82 -23.34 2.70
CA ASP A 241 -6.90 -24.00 1.77
C ASP A 241 -5.44 -23.87 2.24
N ALA A 242 -5.05 -22.69 2.71
CA ALA A 242 -3.70 -22.45 3.24
C ALA A 242 -3.42 -23.24 4.52
N LEU A 243 -4.38 -23.29 5.46
CA LEU A 243 -4.28 -24.06 6.70
C LEU A 243 -4.24 -25.56 6.43
N HIS A 244 -5.13 -26.05 5.56
CA HIS A 244 -5.21 -27.45 5.16
C HIS A 244 -3.89 -27.92 4.53
N ALA A 245 -3.35 -27.15 3.59
CA ALA A 245 -2.06 -27.46 2.96
C ALA A 245 -0.88 -27.44 3.96
N ARG A 246 -0.86 -26.46 4.88
CA ARG A 246 0.17 -26.34 5.92
C ARG A 246 0.18 -27.56 6.83
N ALA A 247 -0.99 -27.93 7.35
CA ALA A 247 -1.14 -29.04 8.27
C ALA A 247 -0.86 -30.39 7.60
N ALA A 248 -1.31 -30.58 6.35
CA ALA A 248 -0.99 -31.76 5.55
C ALA A 248 0.53 -31.92 5.34
N ALA A 249 1.23 -30.83 5.04
CA ALA A 249 2.69 -30.84 4.90
C ALA A 249 3.42 -31.12 6.23
N ALA A 250 2.85 -30.71 7.35
CA ALA A 250 3.41 -30.92 8.69
C ALA A 250 2.99 -32.26 9.34
N GLY A 251 2.08 -33.01 8.72
CA GLY A 251 1.49 -34.22 9.31
C GLY A 251 0.65 -33.95 10.56
N MET A 252 0.11 -32.74 10.71
CA MET A 252 -0.73 -32.36 11.85
C MET A 252 -2.20 -32.72 11.59
N PRO A 253 -2.96 -33.11 12.62
CA PRO A 253 -4.39 -33.34 12.47
C PRO A 253 -5.10 -32.02 12.12
N VAL A 254 -6.18 -32.13 11.34
CA VAL A 254 -7.05 -31.00 10.99
C VAL A 254 -8.48 -31.48 11.07
N ALA A 255 -9.31 -30.73 11.76
CA ALA A 255 -10.74 -31.01 11.83
C ALA A 255 -11.55 -29.86 11.24
N LEU A 256 -12.59 -30.22 10.51
CA LEU A 256 -13.58 -29.30 9.96
C LEU A 256 -14.91 -29.51 10.68
N VAL A 257 -15.50 -28.42 11.14
CA VAL A 257 -16.84 -28.39 11.72
C VAL A 257 -17.73 -27.52 10.86
N VAL A 258 -18.85 -28.04 10.40
CA VAL A 258 -19.91 -27.30 9.71
C VAL A 258 -21.11 -27.22 10.64
N LEU A 259 -21.66 -26.02 10.83
CA LEU A 259 -22.77 -25.74 11.74
C LEU A 259 -23.92 -25.09 10.99
N ASP A 260 -25.13 -25.36 11.43
CA ASP A 260 -26.35 -24.76 10.89
C ASP A 260 -27.36 -24.50 12.00
N ILE A 261 -27.99 -23.32 11.96
CA ILE A 261 -28.98 -22.91 12.97
C ILE A 261 -30.30 -23.63 12.71
N ASP A 262 -30.75 -24.39 13.70
CA ASP A 262 -31.94 -25.20 13.57
C ASP A 262 -33.21 -24.34 13.46
N TYR A 263 -33.98 -24.61 12.40
CA TYR A 263 -35.24 -23.92 12.11
C TYR A 263 -35.11 -22.39 12.00
N PHE A 264 -34.00 -21.87 11.49
CA PHE A 264 -33.74 -20.42 11.40
C PHE A 264 -34.87 -19.63 10.70
N LYS A 265 -35.52 -20.21 9.68
CA LYS A 265 -36.71 -19.60 9.07
C LYS A 265 -37.82 -19.29 10.09
N ARG A 266 -38.08 -20.19 11.05
CA ARG A 266 -39.08 -19.96 12.12
C ARG A 266 -38.66 -18.86 13.09
N VAL A 267 -37.35 -18.70 13.31
CA VAL A 267 -36.80 -17.59 14.10
C VAL A 267 -37.11 -16.27 13.39
N ASN A 268 -36.82 -16.18 12.09
CA ASN A 268 -37.18 -15.02 11.26
C ASN A 268 -38.69 -14.75 11.25
N ASP A 269 -39.50 -15.79 11.06
CA ASP A 269 -40.97 -15.66 11.01
C ASP A 269 -41.54 -15.13 12.34
N ARG A 270 -40.89 -15.45 13.48
CA ARG A 270 -41.34 -15.04 14.82
C ARG A 270 -40.79 -13.68 15.26
N LEU A 271 -39.53 -13.38 14.95
CA LEU A 271 -38.81 -12.21 15.48
C LEU A 271 -38.57 -11.12 14.44
N GLY A 272 -38.93 -11.38 13.18
CA GLY A 272 -38.54 -10.54 12.05
C GLY A 272 -37.07 -10.75 11.67
N HIS A 273 -36.67 -10.14 10.55
CA HIS A 273 -35.30 -10.23 10.03
C HIS A 273 -34.27 -9.64 10.99
N ASP A 274 -34.56 -8.52 11.64
CA ASP A 274 -33.64 -7.91 12.63
C ASP A 274 -33.37 -8.85 13.81
N GLY A 275 -34.38 -9.62 14.24
CA GLY A 275 -34.23 -10.64 15.28
C GLY A 275 -33.41 -11.85 14.82
N GLY A 276 -33.59 -12.29 13.58
CA GLY A 276 -32.73 -13.31 12.98
C GLY A 276 -31.27 -12.85 12.84
N ASP A 277 -31.07 -11.59 12.46
CA ASP A 277 -29.74 -10.98 12.36
C ASP A 277 -29.04 -10.93 13.72
N ALA A 278 -29.76 -10.62 14.80
CA ALA A 278 -29.22 -10.69 16.16
C ALA A 278 -28.80 -12.12 16.55
N VAL A 279 -29.57 -13.14 16.15
CA VAL A 279 -29.21 -14.55 16.38
C VAL A 279 -27.95 -14.95 15.62
N LEU A 280 -27.80 -14.51 14.36
CA LEU A 280 -26.60 -14.73 13.56
C LEU A 280 -25.37 -14.02 14.16
N GLN A 281 -25.53 -12.76 14.58
CA GLN A 281 -24.48 -11.98 15.24
C GLN A 281 -24.01 -12.67 16.53
N ARG A 282 -24.94 -13.20 17.32
CA ARG A 282 -24.62 -13.95 18.55
C ARG A 282 -23.79 -15.18 18.24
N LEU A 283 -24.19 -16.00 17.27
CA LEU A 283 -23.40 -17.17 16.88
C LEU A 283 -22.00 -16.76 16.37
N GLY A 284 -21.94 -15.70 15.56
CA GLY A 284 -20.68 -15.12 15.09
C GLY A 284 -19.74 -14.71 16.24
N ALA A 285 -20.27 -14.07 17.27
CA ALA A 285 -19.49 -13.68 18.46
C ALA A 285 -18.98 -14.90 19.24
N ILE A 286 -19.82 -15.91 19.45
CA ILE A 286 -19.44 -17.17 20.12
C ILE A 286 -18.32 -17.87 19.34
N MET A 287 -18.50 -18.04 18.03
CA MET A 287 -17.49 -18.69 17.19
C MET A 287 -16.17 -17.92 17.18
N ARG A 288 -16.20 -16.59 17.08
CA ARG A 288 -14.98 -15.77 17.13
C ARG A 288 -14.23 -15.94 18.46
N ALA A 289 -14.96 -15.89 19.57
CA ALA A 289 -14.37 -16.03 20.90
C ALA A 289 -13.76 -17.42 21.13
N ARG A 290 -14.36 -18.46 20.54
CA ARG A 290 -13.94 -19.86 20.72
C ARG A 290 -12.84 -20.31 19.77
N THR A 291 -12.81 -19.77 18.55
CA THR A 291 -11.86 -20.22 17.52
C THR A 291 -10.43 -19.75 17.81
N GLY A 292 -10.26 -18.58 18.45
CA GLY A 292 -9.00 -18.11 19.06
C GLY A 292 -7.72 -18.18 18.21
N GLY A 293 -7.19 -17.04 17.77
CA GLY A 293 -5.81 -16.95 17.26
C GLY A 293 -5.59 -17.46 15.83
N ASP A 294 -4.36 -17.95 15.54
CA ASP A 294 -3.90 -18.38 14.20
C ASP A 294 -4.14 -19.88 13.91
N GLU A 295 -4.66 -20.63 14.88
CA GLU A 295 -4.82 -22.09 14.86
C GLU A 295 -6.19 -22.54 14.32
N GLY A 296 -7.09 -21.61 14.01
CA GLY A 296 -8.36 -21.92 13.37
C GLY A 296 -8.95 -20.78 12.56
N CYS A 297 -9.84 -21.10 11.62
CA CYS A 297 -10.55 -20.10 10.83
C CYS A 297 -12.07 -20.36 10.80
N ALA A 298 -12.84 -19.46 11.42
CA ALA A 298 -14.30 -19.51 11.45
C ALA A 298 -14.93 -18.56 10.42
N ALA A 299 -16.03 -19.00 9.82
CA ALA A 299 -16.72 -18.30 8.75
C ALA A 299 -18.22 -18.51 8.76
N ARG A 300 -18.93 -17.55 8.15
CA ARG A 300 -20.29 -17.70 7.66
C ARG A 300 -20.23 -18.01 6.17
N ILE A 301 -20.53 -19.26 5.80
CA ILE A 301 -20.41 -19.77 4.43
C ILE A 301 -21.73 -19.66 3.64
N GLY A 302 -22.85 -19.54 4.34
CA GLY A 302 -24.20 -19.41 3.78
C GLY A 302 -25.11 -18.54 4.64
N GLY A 303 -26.42 -18.61 4.39
CA GLY A 303 -27.42 -17.79 5.11
C GLY A 303 -27.40 -18.05 6.62
N GLU A 304 -27.62 -19.30 7.02
CA GLU A 304 -27.62 -19.78 8.41
C GLU A 304 -26.50 -20.81 8.68
N GLU A 305 -25.58 -20.96 7.72
CA GLU A 305 -24.51 -21.96 7.70
C GLU A 305 -23.16 -21.35 8.04
N PHE A 306 -22.47 -22.00 8.96
CA PHE A 306 -21.16 -21.61 9.47
C PHE A 306 -20.18 -22.76 9.32
N ALA A 307 -18.89 -22.43 9.19
CA ALA A 307 -17.83 -23.42 9.16
C ALA A 307 -16.64 -22.97 10.00
N VAL A 308 -15.92 -23.92 10.57
CA VAL A 308 -14.62 -23.67 11.21
C VAL A 308 -13.66 -24.80 10.89
N LEU A 309 -12.46 -24.42 10.45
CA LEU A 309 -11.33 -25.34 10.31
C LEU A 309 -10.40 -25.14 11.50
N LEU A 310 -10.02 -26.22 12.17
CA LEU A 310 -9.19 -26.25 13.37
C LEU A 310 -7.91 -27.04 13.05
N GLU A 311 -6.77 -26.35 13.01
CA GLU A 311 -5.45 -26.95 12.80
C GLU A 311 -4.91 -27.48 14.14
N GLY A 312 -4.37 -28.69 14.13
CA GLY A 312 -3.90 -29.35 15.35
C GLY A 312 -4.99 -30.10 16.11
N ASP A 313 -6.25 -30.02 15.67
CA ASP A 313 -7.38 -30.71 16.30
C ASP A 313 -7.76 -32.00 15.56
N ASP A 314 -7.97 -33.06 16.33
CA ASP A 314 -8.58 -34.30 15.87
C ASP A 314 -10.12 -34.24 15.98
N ALA A 315 -10.80 -35.33 15.60
CA ALA A 315 -12.25 -35.41 15.70
C ALA A 315 -12.78 -35.21 17.13
N LEU A 316 -12.03 -35.61 18.16
CA LEU A 316 -12.47 -35.53 19.55
C LEU A 316 -12.40 -34.08 20.07
N SER A 317 -11.28 -33.39 19.82
CA SER A 317 -11.10 -31.98 20.15
C SER A 317 -12.12 -31.10 19.42
N ALA A 318 -12.35 -31.38 18.14
CA ALA A 318 -13.37 -30.70 17.36
C ALA A 318 -14.79 -30.95 17.87
N THR A 319 -15.08 -32.16 18.36
CA THR A 319 -16.37 -32.49 19.00
C THR A 319 -16.55 -31.68 20.28
N ALA A 320 -15.52 -31.59 21.12
CA ALA A 320 -15.55 -30.77 22.32
C ALA A 320 -15.72 -29.27 21.99
N PHE A 321 -15.10 -28.78 20.91
CA PHE A 321 -15.34 -27.43 20.40
C PHE A 321 -16.82 -27.24 20.01
N ALA A 322 -17.36 -28.11 19.16
CA ALA A 322 -18.72 -28.00 18.64
C ALA A 322 -19.77 -28.07 19.75
N GLU A 323 -19.62 -28.99 20.72
CA GLU A 323 -20.53 -29.10 21.87
C GLU A 323 -20.50 -27.86 22.75
N ARG A 324 -19.33 -27.23 22.93
CA ARG A 324 -19.22 -25.95 23.67
C ARG A 324 -19.96 -24.83 22.95
N VAL A 325 -19.78 -24.70 21.63
CA VAL A 325 -20.49 -23.70 20.82
C VAL A 325 -22.01 -23.96 20.88
N ARG A 326 -22.45 -25.20 20.69
CA ARG A 326 -23.86 -25.61 20.77
C ARG A 326 -24.47 -25.29 22.13
N GLY A 327 -23.80 -25.68 23.23
CA GLY A 327 -24.27 -25.44 24.59
C GLY A 327 -24.30 -23.96 24.98
N GLU A 328 -23.41 -23.14 24.44
CA GLU A 328 -23.40 -21.69 24.67
C GLU A 328 -24.49 -20.97 23.84
N PHE A 329 -24.69 -21.40 22.60
CA PHE A 329 -25.72 -20.87 21.70
C PHE A 329 -27.13 -21.24 22.16
N GLY A 330 -27.32 -22.46 22.69
CA GLY A 330 -28.58 -22.98 23.19
C GLY A 330 -29.13 -22.28 24.44
N LYS A 331 -28.34 -21.43 25.11
CA LYS A 331 -28.81 -20.62 26.25
C LYS A 331 -29.80 -19.55 25.79
N GLU A 332 -30.74 -19.20 26.65
CA GLU A 332 -31.62 -18.06 26.40
C GLU A 332 -30.82 -16.76 26.33
N HIS A 333 -31.11 -15.93 25.33
CA HIS A 333 -30.55 -14.59 25.18
C HIS A 333 -31.65 -13.67 24.67
N ASP A 334 -31.90 -12.57 25.38
CA ASP A 334 -32.96 -11.61 25.08
C ASP A 334 -34.34 -12.26 24.83
N GLY A 335 -34.68 -13.30 25.60
CA GLY A 335 -35.96 -14.02 25.47
C GLY A 335 -36.01 -15.02 24.32
N VAL A 336 -34.88 -15.27 23.64
CA VAL A 336 -34.79 -16.16 22.48
C VAL A 336 -33.93 -17.38 22.81
N VAL A 337 -34.46 -18.57 22.53
CA VAL A 337 -33.74 -19.84 22.56
C VAL A 337 -33.67 -20.35 21.12
N ALA A 338 -32.46 -20.53 20.61
CA ALA A 338 -32.17 -21.12 19.32
C ALA A 338 -31.18 -22.27 19.50
N THR A 339 -31.31 -23.30 18.67
CA THR A 339 -30.42 -24.48 18.68
C THR A 339 -29.64 -24.56 17.39
N LEU A 340 -28.57 -25.34 17.37
CA LEU A 340 -27.80 -25.59 16.16
C LEU A 340 -27.41 -27.06 16.09
N SER A 341 -27.24 -27.54 14.87
CA SER A 341 -26.69 -28.85 14.56
C SER A 341 -25.30 -28.69 13.97
N ALA A 342 -24.41 -29.65 14.22
CA ALA A 342 -23.05 -29.63 13.70
C ALA A 342 -22.62 -30.98 13.11
N GLY A 343 -21.88 -30.92 12.02
CA GLY A 343 -21.20 -32.06 11.40
C GLY A 343 -19.69 -31.87 11.44
N ILE A 344 -18.96 -32.91 11.79
CA ILE A 344 -17.51 -32.88 11.97
C ILE A 344 -16.83 -33.85 11.01
N ALA A 345 -15.74 -33.45 10.37
CA ALA A 345 -14.86 -34.34 9.63
C ALA A 345 -13.40 -34.05 9.95
N GLU A 346 -12.69 -35.03 10.50
CA GLU A 346 -11.24 -35.00 10.62
C GLU A 346 -10.60 -35.38 9.28
N HIS A 347 -9.55 -34.67 8.88
CA HIS A 347 -8.82 -34.88 7.63
C HIS A 347 -8.25 -36.29 7.54
N VAL A 348 -8.36 -36.89 6.36
CA VAL A 348 -7.74 -38.17 6.01
C VAL A 348 -6.61 -37.94 5.01
N ALA A 349 -5.48 -38.62 5.18
CA ALA A 349 -4.32 -38.44 4.31
C ALA A 349 -4.68 -38.64 2.82
N GLY A 350 -4.29 -37.70 1.97
CA GLY A 350 -4.59 -37.69 0.53
C GLY A 350 -5.95 -37.07 0.17
N GLU A 351 -6.75 -36.68 1.15
CA GLU A 351 -8.04 -36.02 0.95
C GLU A 351 -7.89 -34.51 0.70
N SER A 352 -8.66 -33.98 -0.24
CA SER A 352 -8.78 -32.53 -0.45
C SER A 352 -9.71 -31.87 0.58
N LEU A 353 -9.52 -30.56 0.84
CA LEU A 353 -10.45 -29.79 1.68
C LEU A 353 -11.91 -29.92 1.24
N ARG A 354 -12.16 -30.03 -0.07
CA ARG A 354 -13.49 -30.20 -0.64
C ARG A 354 -14.12 -31.55 -0.28
N GLU A 355 -13.35 -32.62 -0.27
CA GLU A 355 -13.82 -33.94 0.16
C GLU A 355 -14.09 -33.97 1.67
N GLN A 356 -13.23 -33.33 2.46
CA GLN A 356 -13.44 -33.16 3.90
C GLN A 356 -14.72 -32.37 4.19
N MET A 357 -14.97 -31.27 3.47
CA MET A 357 -16.21 -30.51 3.56
C MET A 357 -17.43 -31.38 3.26
N ARG A 358 -17.39 -32.17 2.19
CA ARG A 358 -18.50 -33.07 1.83
C ARG A 358 -18.81 -34.08 2.93
N ARG A 359 -17.80 -34.59 3.64
CA ARG A 359 -18.00 -35.49 4.80
C ARG A 359 -18.61 -34.76 5.99
N ALA A 360 -18.14 -33.54 6.28
CA ALA A 360 -18.71 -32.73 7.36
C ALA A 360 -20.18 -32.37 7.08
N ASP A 361 -20.52 -32.00 5.84
CA ASP A 361 -21.90 -31.75 5.41
C ASP A 361 -22.80 -32.98 5.57
N GLN A 362 -22.28 -34.16 5.24
CA GLN A 362 -23.02 -35.42 5.43
C GLN A 362 -23.30 -35.70 6.91
N ALA A 363 -22.32 -35.48 7.78
CA ALA A 363 -22.50 -35.60 9.22
C ALA A 363 -23.50 -34.56 9.77
N LEU A 364 -23.48 -33.33 9.26
CA LEU A 364 -24.46 -32.29 9.63
C LEU A 364 -25.88 -32.69 9.20
N TYR A 365 -26.00 -33.29 8.01
CA TYR A 365 -27.28 -33.81 7.53
C TYR A 365 -27.81 -34.93 8.45
N GLU A 366 -26.94 -35.81 8.93
CA GLU A 366 -27.29 -36.84 9.92
C GLU A 366 -27.74 -36.22 11.25
N ALA A 367 -27.02 -35.22 11.76
CA ALA A 367 -27.42 -34.47 12.96
C ALA A 367 -28.84 -33.90 12.84
N LYS A 368 -29.17 -33.30 11.69
CA LYS A 368 -30.52 -32.77 11.40
C LYS A 368 -31.57 -33.87 11.29
N ARG A 369 -31.23 -35.04 10.75
CA ARG A 369 -32.16 -36.18 10.60
C ARG A 369 -32.48 -36.86 11.91
N GLU A 370 -31.52 -36.98 12.81
CA GLU A 370 -31.71 -37.69 14.06
C GLU A 370 -32.40 -36.88 15.17
N GLY A 371 -32.80 -35.64 14.87
CA GLY A 371 -33.59 -34.82 15.78
C GLY A 371 -33.03 -33.44 16.07
N ARG A 372 -31.97 -33.01 15.36
CA ARG A 372 -31.34 -31.68 15.52
C ARG A 372 -30.71 -31.48 16.90
N ASP A 373 -30.23 -30.26 17.18
CA ASP A 373 -29.55 -29.86 18.42
C ASP A 373 -28.46 -30.85 18.87
N ARG A 374 -27.62 -31.28 17.92
CA ARG A 374 -26.58 -32.29 18.18
C ARG A 374 -25.37 -32.15 17.27
N VAL A 375 -24.31 -32.83 17.68
CA VAL A 375 -23.07 -32.97 16.92
C VAL A 375 -22.96 -34.40 16.40
N CYS A 376 -22.67 -34.56 15.10
CA CYS A 376 -22.37 -35.84 14.47
C CYS A 376 -20.96 -35.81 13.85
N VAL A 377 -20.27 -36.94 13.87
CA VAL A 377 -18.90 -37.07 13.38
C VAL A 377 -18.87 -38.02 12.18
N ALA A 378 -18.31 -37.56 11.08
CA ALA A 378 -18.14 -38.37 9.88
C ALA A 378 -17.11 -39.49 10.12
N PRO A 379 -17.34 -40.70 9.59
CA PRO A 379 -16.36 -41.78 9.68
C PRO A 379 -15.05 -41.42 8.96
N ARG A 380 -13.93 -41.95 9.48
CA ARG A 380 -12.62 -41.97 8.80
C ARG A 380 -12.62 -43.17 7.86
N SER A 381 -13.14 -43.01 6.64
CA SER A 381 -13.17 -44.06 5.62
C SER A 381 -11.94 -44.02 4.74
#